data_AF-A0A9Q9B5I5-F1
#
_entry.id   AF-A0A9Q9B5I5-F1
#
_cell.length_a   1.000
_cell.length_b   1.000
_cell.length_c   1.000
_cell.angle_alpha   90.00
_cell.angle_beta   90.00
_cell.angle_gamma   90.00
#
_symmetry.space_group_name_H-M   'P 1'
#
loop_
_entity.id
_entity.type
_entity.pdbx_description
1 polymer ?
#
loop_
_entity_poly.entity_id
_entity_poly.type
_entity_poly.pdbx_seq_one_letter_code
_entity_poly.pdbx_strand_id
1 'polypeptide(L)'
;MAFGTAEDIAGGVKNGPEEERLSRYMMRVYAEFAKDPESGLEKKLGWPKYDPEEKTLVRLGYENSAKPDFVSPGNYGEVCPPIEDPQPSYGEPPFR
;
A
#
# COMPACT_ATOMS: atom_id res chain seq x y z
N MET A 1 6.30 0.41 -11.18
CA MET A 1 6.05 -0.40 -9.97
C MET A 1 5.33 -1.70 -10.32
N ALA A 2 5.44 -2.71 -9.46
CA ALA A 2 5.08 -4.13 -9.64
C ALA A 2 5.59 -4.80 -10.93
N PHE A 3 5.26 -4.25 -12.09
CA PHE A 3 5.59 -4.76 -13.43
C PHE A 3 6.62 -3.90 -14.17
N GLY A 4 7.07 -2.79 -13.57
CA GLY A 4 8.06 -1.90 -14.19
C GLY A 4 7.51 -0.86 -15.19
N THR A 5 6.22 -0.88 -15.47
CA THR A 5 5.56 -0.09 -16.54
C THR A 5 5.08 1.31 -16.11
N ALA A 6 5.69 1.90 -15.08
CA ALA A 6 5.20 3.15 -14.50
C ALA A 6 5.31 4.34 -15.48
N GLU A 7 6.41 4.43 -16.23
CA GLU A 7 6.65 5.53 -17.18
C GLU A 7 5.64 5.49 -18.33
N ASP A 8 5.34 4.29 -18.83
CA ASP A 8 4.40 4.10 -19.94
C ASP A 8 2.98 4.55 -19.53
N ILE A 9 2.53 4.16 -18.34
CA ILE A 9 1.21 4.53 -17.81
C ILE A 9 1.15 6.04 -17.51
N ALA A 10 2.28 6.63 -17.11
CA ALA A 10 2.40 8.06 -16.88
C ALA A 10 2.55 8.88 -18.18
N GLY A 11 2.40 8.27 -19.37
CA GLY A 11 2.48 8.97 -20.65
C GLY A 11 3.90 9.40 -21.03
N GLY A 12 4.92 8.62 -20.63
CA GLY A 12 6.32 8.88 -20.92
C GLY A 12 7.02 9.78 -19.90
N VAL A 13 6.37 10.10 -18.78
CA VAL A 13 7.03 10.78 -17.65
C VAL A 13 7.99 9.80 -17.00
N LYS A 14 9.27 10.17 -16.97
CA LYS A 14 10.34 9.34 -16.38
C LYS A 14 10.19 9.23 -14.87
N ASN A 15 10.52 8.07 -14.32
CA ASN A 15 10.56 7.87 -12.89
C ASN A 15 11.69 8.71 -12.26
N GLY A 16 11.44 9.22 -11.06
CA GLY A 16 12.49 9.70 -10.18
C GLY A 16 13.42 8.57 -9.72
N PRO A 17 14.62 8.88 -9.21
CA PRO A 17 15.58 7.86 -8.78
C PRO A 17 15.04 6.88 -7.72
N GLU A 18 14.25 7.38 -6.76
CA GLU A 18 13.65 6.55 -5.72
C GLU A 18 12.48 5.71 -6.23
N GLU A 19 11.67 6.25 -7.15
CA GLU A 19 10.61 5.49 -7.81
C GLU A 19 11.18 4.32 -8.64
N GLU A 20 12.31 4.54 -9.32
CA GLU A 20 12.98 3.49 -10.08
C GLU A 20 13.56 2.40 -9.16
N ARG A 21 14.18 2.80 -8.05
CA ARG A 21 14.65 1.88 -6.99
C ARG A 21 13.50 1.09 -6.39
N LEU A 22 12.39 1.76 -6.08
CA LEU A 22 11.19 1.14 -5.53
C LEU A 22 10.56 0.16 -6.54
N SER A 23 10.50 0.52 -7.83
CA SER A 23 10.00 -0.35 -8.88
C SER A 23 10.80 -1.65 -8.97
N ARG A 24 12.14 -1.56 -8.96
CA ARG A 24 13.02 -2.74 -8.89
C ARG A 24 12.82 -3.56 -7.61
N TYR A 25 12.70 -2.88 -6.48
CA TYR A 25 12.46 -3.53 -5.20
C TYR A 25 11.14 -4.32 -5.19
N MET A 26 10.05 -3.71 -5.67
CA MET A 26 8.73 -4.33 -5.78
C MET A 26 8.76 -5.56 -6.70
N MET A 27 9.40 -5.47 -7.87
CA MET A 27 9.55 -6.63 -8.76
C MET A 27 10.27 -7.80 -8.06
N ARG A 28 11.31 -7.51 -7.26
CA ARG A 28 12.01 -8.52 -6.47
C ARG A 28 11.12 -9.12 -5.37
N VAL A 29 10.34 -8.30 -4.66
CA VAL A 29 9.36 -8.77 -3.66
C VAL A 29 8.40 -9.78 -4.28
N TYR A 30 7.77 -9.42 -5.41
CA TYR A 30 6.86 -10.32 -6.11
C TYR A 30 7.55 -11.61 -6.57
N ALA A 31 8.77 -11.52 -7.11
CA ALA A 31 9.51 -12.68 -7.57
C ALA A 31 9.89 -13.64 -6.43
N GLU A 32 10.32 -13.13 -5.28
CA GLU A 32 10.67 -13.97 -4.13
C GLU A 32 9.43 -14.59 -3.47
N PHE A 33 8.32 -13.84 -3.40
CA PHE A 33 7.03 -14.39 -2.95
C PHE A 33 6.52 -15.50 -3.87
N ALA A 34 6.59 -15.31 -5.19
CA ALA A 34 6.14 -16.32 -6.16
C ALA A 34 6.98 -17.62 -6.11
N LYS A 35 8.26 -17.54 -5.77
CA LYS A 35 9.15 -18.70 -5.61
C LYS A 35 8.87 -19.49 -4.33
N ASP A 36 8.62 -18.79 -3.23
CA ASP A 36 8.36 -19.36 -1.91
C ASP A 36 7.35 -18.45 -1.18
N PRO A 37 6.04 -18.73 -1.29
CA PRO A 37 5.01 -17.85 -0.73
C PRO A 37 4.94 -17.91 0.80
N GLU A 38 5.45 -18.97 1.44
CA GLU A 38 5.40 -19.13 2.89
C GLU A 38 6.54 -18.41 3.60
N SER A 39 7.73 -18.36 2.97
CA SER A 39 8.95 -17.92 3.66
C SER A 39 9.97 -17.22 2.77
N GLY A 40 9.70 -17.03 1.48
CA GLY A 40 10.61 -16.37 0.55
C GLY A 40 10.92 -14.93 0.97
N LEU A 41 9.91 -14.17 1.36
CA LEU A 41 10.07 -12.77 1.79
C LEU A 41 10.88 -12.66 3.10
N GLU A 42 10.60 -13.52 4.08
CA GLU A 42 11.34 -13.58 5.34
C GLU A 42 12.80 -13.92 5.10
N LYS A 43 13.08 -15.02 4.39
CA LYS A 43 14.44 -15.52 4.16
C LYS A 43 15.29 -14.63 3.25
N LYS A 44 14.68 -13.94 2.29
CA LYS A 44 15.42 -13.20 1.24
C LYS A 44 15.43 -11.70 1.42
N LEU A 45 14.42 -11.16 2.10
CA LEU A 45 14.22 -9.72 2.28
C LEU A 45 14.08 -9.32 3.75
N GLY A 46 14.05 -10.28 4.68
CA GLY A 46 13.90 -10.01 6.11
C GLY A 46 12.51 -9.49 6.49
N TRP A 47 11.49 -9.76 5.67
CA TRP A 47 10.12 -9.34 5.98
C TRP A 47 9.55 -10.23 7.09
N PRO A 48 9.03 -9.65 8.18
CA PRO A 48 8.30 -10.42 9.17
C PRO A 48 7.02 -10.97 8.54
N LYS A 49 6.53 -12.09 9.07
CA LYS A 49 5.16 -12.53 8.80
C LYS A 49 4.19 -11.53 9.41
N TYR A 50 3.04 -11.36 8.77
CA TYR A 50 2.01 -10.47 9.27
C TYR A 50 1.47 -10.94 10.62
N ASP A 51 1.40 -10.00 11.56
CA ASP A 51 0.85 -10.14 12.89
C ASP A 51 0.14 -8.81 13.24
N PRO A 52 -1.17 -8.83 13.54
CA PRO A 52 -1.96 -7.63 13.82
C PRO A 52 -1.49 -6.85 15.05
N GLU A 53 -0.81 -7.50 16.00
CA GLU A 53 -0.39 -6.91 17.28
C GLU A 53 1.05 -6.34 17.22
N GLU A 54 1.84 -6.77 16.23
CA GLU A 54 3.25 -6.40 16.09
C GLU A 54 3.50 -5.45 14.90
N LYS A 55 4.71 -4.87 14.82
CA LYS A 55 5.12 -3.99 13.72
C LYS A 55 5.45 -4.79 12.45
N THR A 56 4.43 -5.31 11.79
CA THR A 56 4.59 -6.22 10.65
C THR A 56 3.92 -5.71 9.36
N LEU A 57 3.10 -4.66 9.43
CA LEU A 57 2.55 -4.03 8.24
C LEU A 57 3.64 -3.27 7.51
N VAL A 58 3.92 -3.64 6.26
CA VAL A 58 4.90 -2.96 5.43
C VAL A 58 4.30 -1.73 4.75
N ARG A 59 5.00 -0.61 4.82
CA ARG A 59 4.81 0.58 3.99
C ARG A 59 5.89 0.59 2.92
N LEU A 60 5.46 0.79 1.67
CA LEU A 60 6.32 0.82 0.50
C LEU A 60 6.20 2.19 -0.16
N GLY A 61 7.32 2.83 -0.46
CA GLY A 61 7.31 4.18 -1.04
C GLY A 61 6.97 5.30 -0.04
N TYR A 62 6.90 4.99 1.25
CA TYR A 62 6.64 5.99 2.29
C TYR A 62 7.77 7.02 2.32
N GLU A 63 7.41 8.31 2.40
CA GLU A 63 8.37 9.45 2.38
C GLU A 63 9.37 9.41 1.21
N ASN A 64 8.91 8.98 0.02
CA ASN A 64 9.75 8.86 -1.18
C ASN A 64 10.97 7.95 -1.00
N SER A 65 10.82 6.90 -0.19
CA SER A 65 11.88 5.91 0.07
C SER A 65 11.59 4.58 -0.63
N ALA A 66 12.60 4.02 -1.28
CA ALA A 66 12.53 2.66 -1.84
C ALA A 66 12.68 1.54 -0.79
N LYS A 67 12.98 1.88 0.47
CA LYS A 67 13.17 0.89 1.54
C LYS A 67 11.82 0.47 2.14
N PRO A 68 11.66 -0.80 2.53
CA PRO A 68 10.50 -1.21 3.31
C PRO A 68 10.54 -0.55 4.68
N ASP A 69 9.39 -0.14 5.17
CA ASP A 69 9.22 0.38 6.52
C ASP A 69 8.09 -0.39 7.22
N PHE A 70 8.34 -0.91 8.42
CA PHE A 70 7.40 -1.79 9.12
C PHE A 70 6.75 -1.08 10.30
N VAL A 71 5.42 -1.06 10.33
CA VAL A 71 4.60 -0.37 11.33
C VAL A 71 3.51 -1.28 11.90
N SER A 72 2.89 -0.83 12.98
CA SER A 72 1.73 -1.52 13.55
C SER A 72 0.55 -1.44 12.56
N PRO A 73 -0.12 -2.57 12.27
CA PRO A 73 -1.35 -2.59 11.48
C PRO A 73 -2.45 -1.69 12.05
N GLY A 74 -2.48 -1.51 13.37
CA GLY A 74 -3.41 -0.61 14.06
C GLY A 74 -3.43 0.79 13.46
N ASN A 75 -2.28 1.32 13.01
CA ASN A 75 -2.18 2.67 12.42
C ASN A 75 -3.10 2.90 11.19
N TYR A 76 -3.54 1.84 10.51
CA TYR A 76 -4.40 1.91 9.33
C TYR A 76 -5.66 1.05 9.44
N GLY A 77 -5.78 0.23 10.49
CA GLY A 77 -6.88 -0.71 10.72
C GLY A 77 -7.97 -0.20 11.65
N GLU A 78 -7.83 1.01 12.20
CA GLU A 78 -8.87 1.59 13.06
C GLU A 78 -10.16 1.82 12.26
N VAL A 79 -11.29 1.48 12.90
CA VAL A 79 -12.61 1.76 12.35
C VAL A 79 -12.76 3.27 12.25
N CYS A 80 -12.98 3.79 11.03
CA CYS A 80 -13.31 5.19 10.87
C CYS A 80 -14.58 5.50 11.69
N PRO A 81 -14.64 6.63 12.39
CA PRO A 81 -15.87 7.03 13.05
C PRO A 81 -17.00 7.09 12.00
N PRO A 82 -18.22 6.65 12.34
CA PRO A 82 -19.35 6.80 11.44
C PRO A 82 -19.47 8.28 11.06
N ILE A 83 -19.58 8.54 9.77
CA ILE A 83 -19.95 9.87 9.29
C ILE A 83 -21.39 10.05 9.78
N GLU A 84 -21.59 10.85 10.81
CA GLU A 84 -22.91 11.39 11.11
C GLU A 84 -23.24 12.33 9.94
N ASP A 85 -23.85 11.80 8.89
CA ASP A 85 -24.49 12.64 7.89
C ASP A 85 -25.49 13.51 8.67
N PRO A 86 -25.33 14.84 8.74
CA PRO A 86 -26.41 15.67 9.20
C PRO A 86 -27.51 15.45 8.17
N GLN A 87 -28.55 14.72 8.57
CA GLN A 87 -29.74 14.47 7.76
C GLN A 87 -30.10 15.78 7.03
N PRO A 88 -30.06 15.83 5.68
CA PRO A 88 -30.76 16.90 5.01
C PRO A 88 -32.23 16.68 5.36
N SER A 89 -32.86 17.67 6.00
CA SER A 89 -34.31 17.72 6.05
C SER A 89 -34.80 17.72 4.62
N TYR A 90 -35.20 16.54 4.13
CA TYR A 90 -35.97 16.44 2.91
C TYR A 90 -37.29 17.15 3.20
N GLY A 91 -37.36 18.42 2.79
CA GLY A 91 -38.63 19.11 2.66
C GLY A 91 -39.57 18.22 1.85
N GLU A 92 -40.76 17.99 2.40
CA GLU A 92 -41.81 17.22 1.76
C GLU A 92 -41.99 17.69 0.31
N PRO A 93 -42.05 16.79 -0.69
CA PRO A 93 -42.40 17.21 -2.03
C PRO A 93 -43.84 17.73 -2.03
N PRO A 94 -44.13 18.92 -2.59
CA PRO A 94 -45.50 19.34 -2.74
C PRO A 94 -46.16 18.41 -3.76
N PHE A 95 -47.06 17.57 -3.27
CA PHE A 95 -48.11 17.01 -4.11
C PHE A 95 -48.89 18.17 -4.75
N ARG A 96 -48.70 18.42 -6.05
CA ARG A 96 -49.76 18.84 -6.96
C ARG A 96 -49.40 18.69 -8.42
#